data_AF-A0A3N2C097-F1
#
_entry.id   AF-A0A3N2C097-F1
#
_cell.length_a   1.000
_cell.length_b   1.000
_cell.length_c   1.000
_cell.angle_alpha   90.00
_cell.angle_beta   90.00
_cell.angle_gamma   90.00
#
_symmetry.space_group_name_H-M   'P 1'
#
loop_
_entity.id
_entity.type
_entity.pdbx_description
1 polymer ?
#
loop_
_entity_poly.entity_id
_entity_poly.type
_entity_poly.pdbx_seq_one_letter_code
_entity_poly.pdbx_strand_id
1 'polypeptide(L)'
;MSARQREVVVIGAGPAGLQAALAARALGAAVTLLDASDELGGQYWRHLPASRPSEAEASLHHGFERFVAMRAALDADDGCTVITEAQVWAIDVDRAAADHGSDGTSGATGLRLHVLIGPPDGADRTPLTLRPDALVLATGAHDRTLPFPGWDLPGVFSAGAAQALAKGERVTVGQRVVVAGAGPFLLPVAASLTATGSRVLGVYEATTVGGLARGWLPKPWQLLGVTGKAGELLGYVGGHLRHRIPYRVGHAVVAAHGTDRVERVTIAAVDADWSPIPGTERTVEADAVCVSHGFTPRLELPVAVGCALTEARFVQVDAEQRTSVPTVFAAGEITGIGGVDAALAEGAIAGHAAAGGLPGASGIRAAVSRRDTFLAFADRLERAHGIRAGWSDWLDDDTTICRCEEVDYGSLRTTATATCATGLRSLKLSTRAGLGICQGRMCGRTVEELLHRVASESGGSGLIDGVSSDRRPIASPLRIGELAAQAPGHPPHEPPSTPTAEHPG
;
A
#
# COMPACT_ATOMS: atom_id res chain seq x y z
N MET A 1 19.88 -22.32 32.57
CA MET A 1 18.55 -22.16 31.94
C MET A 1 18.80 -21.73 30.51
N SER A 2 18.39 -22.52 29.52
CA SER A 2 18.52 -22.11 28.11
C SER A 2 17.61 -20.91 27.91
N ALA A 3 18.15 -19.79 27.40
CA ALA A 3 17.34 -18.60 27.16
C ALA A 3 16.21 -18.97 26.19
N ARG A 4 14.95 -18.64 26.54
CA ARG A 4 13.80 -18.88 25.67
C ARG A 4 14.08 -18.21 24.32
N GLN A 5 13.88 -18.96 23.24
CA GLN A 5 14.01 -18.44 21.89
C GLN A 5 13.00 -17.30 21.69
N ARG A 6 13.45 -16.16 21.17
CA ARG A 6 12.58 -14.99 20.96
C ARG A 6 11.62 -15.25 19.81
N GLU A 7 10.33 -15.03 20.00
CA GLU A 7 9.29 -15.20 18.99
C GLU A 7 9.04 -13.90 18.22
N VAL A 8 9.28 -13.87 16.91
CA VAL A 8 9.09 -12.70 16.05
C VAL A 8 8.01 -13.01 15.03
N VAL A 9 6.97 -12.19 14.96
CA VAL A 9 5.98 -12.24 13.86
C VAL A 9 6.31 -11.15 12.85
N VAL A 10 6.31 -11.51 11.57
CA VAL A 10 6.45 -10.58 10.44
C VAL A 10 5.16 -10.59 9.64
N ILE A 11 4.55 -9.41 9.42
CA ILE A 11 3.32 -9.27 8.63
C ILE A 11 3.65 -8.65 7.27
N GLY A 12 3.40 -9.43 6.21
CA GLY A 12 3.70 -9.12 4.82
C GLY A 12 4.99 -9.82 4.38
N ALA A 13 4.92 -10.62 3.30
CA ALA A 13 6.03 -11.35 2.69
C ALA A 13 6.46 -10.74 1.34
N GLY A 14 6.38 -9.41 1.24
CA GLY A 14 7.10 -8.65 0.22
C GLY A 14 8.62 -8.60 0.50
N PRO A 15 9.40 -7.83 -0.29
CA PRO A 15 10.84 -7.74 -0.11
C PRO A 15 11.30 -7.38 1.31
N ALA A 16 10.64 -6.41 1.95
CA ALA A 16 10.95 -6.02 3.33
C ALA A 16 10.71 -7.15 4.33
N GLY A 17 9.56 -7.82 4.26
CA GLY A 17 9.22 -8.87 5.22
C GLY A 17 10.04 -10.13 5.06
N LEU A 18 10.30 -10.57 3.82
CA LEU A 18 11.19 -11.71 3.55
C LEU A 18 12.60 -11.43 4.11
N GLN A 19 13.12 -10.22 3.91
CA GLN A 19 14.43 -9.84 4.41
C GLN A 19 14.46 -9.66 5.94
N ALA A 20 13.35 -9.22 6.54
CA ALA A 20 13.20 -9.15 7.99
C ALA A 20 13.17 -10.53 8.63
N ALA A 21 12.44 -11.48 8.04
CA ALA A 21 12.42 -12.87 8.49
C ALA A 21 13.84 -13.48 8.48
N LEU A 22 14.56 -13.35 7.36
CA LEU A 22 15.94 -13.82 7.25
C LEU A 22 16.88 -13.20 8.28
N ALA A 23 16.79 -11.88 8.50
CA ALA A 23 17.64 -11.19 9.47
C ALA A 23 17.32 -11.59 10.92
N ALA A 24 16.05 -11.82 11.25
CA ALA A 24 15.67 -12.33 12.56
C ALA A 24 16.15 -13.78 12.78
N ARG A 25 16.01 -14.65 11.76
CA ARG A 25 16.52 -16.03 11.78
C ARG A 25 18.04 -16.11 11.93
N ALA A 26 18.78 -15.19 11.32
CA ALA A 26 20.24 -15.11 11.48
C ALA A 26 20.71 -14.87 12.93
N LEU A 27 19.83 -14.36 13.81
CA LEU A 27 20.08 -14.21 15.25
C LEU A 27 19.45 -15.33 16.10
N GLY A 28 18.84 -16.33 15.46
CA GLY A 28 18.24 -17.49 16.11
C GLY A 28 16.84 -17.26 16.68
N ALA A 29 16.14 -16.17 16.34
CA ALA A 29 14.74 -15.94 16.77
C ALA A 29 13.77 -16.88 16.04
N ALA A 30 12.77 -17.45 16.71
CA ALA A 30 11.70 -18.19 16.05
C ALA A 30 10.81 -17.20 15.27
N VAL A 31 10.60 -17.42 13.97
CA VAL A 31 9.88 -16.48 13.10
C VAL A 31 8.58 -17.09 12.62
N THR A 32 7.49 -16.34 12.71
CA THR A 32 6.26 -16.61 11.94
C THR A 32 6.08 -15.50 10.89
N LEU A 33 6.15 -15.84 9.61
CA LEU A 33 5.94 -14.93 8.49
C LEU A 33 4.51 -15.11 7.95
N LEU A 34 3.70 -14.07 8.02
CA LEU A 34 2.32 -14.06 7.56
C LEU A 34 2.19 -13.24 6.28
N ASP A 35 1.53 -13.77 5.24
CA ASP A 35 1.08 -12.99 4.10
C ASP A 35 -0.38 -13.32 3.77
N ALA A 36 -1.16 -12.32 3.37
CA ALA A 36 -2.56 -12.49 3.01
C ALA A 36 -2.75 -13.08 1.59
N SER A 37 -1.70 -13.11 0.78
CA SER A 37 -1.68 -13.69 -0.57
C SER A 37 -1.43 -15.19 -0.50
N ASP A 38 -1.81 -15.90 -1.54
CA ASP A 38 -1.55 -17.32 -1.76
C ASP A 38 -0.06 -17.62 -1.99
N GLU A 39 0.66 -16.68 -2.60
CA GLU A 39 2.11 -16.76 -2.85
C GLU A 39 2.90 -15.60 -2.24
N LEU A 40 4.17 -15.84 -1.92
CA LEU A 40 5.09 -14.83 -1.36
C LEU A 40 5.61 -13.87 -2.44
N GLY A 41 6.31 -12.82 -2.01
CA GLY A 41 7.00 -11.86 -2.90
C GLY A 41 6.29 -10.52 -3.04
N GLY A 42 5.07 -10.40 -2.51
CA GLY A 42 4.28 -9.17 -2.49
C GLY A 42 4.03 -8.62 -3.90
N GLN A 43 3.95 -7.29 -4.03
CA GLN A 43 3.65 -6.67 -5.33
C GLN A 43 4.85 -6.63 -6.30
N TYR A 44 6.08 -6.79 -5.79
CA TYR A 44 7.29 -6.66 -6.60
C TYR A 44 7.64 -7.96 -7.35
N TRP A 45 7.63 -9.09 -6.64
CA TRP A 45 7.86 -10.42 -7.22
C TRP A 45 6.56 -11.20 -7.42
N ARG A 46 5.47 -10.51 -7.77
CA ARG A 46 4.18 -11.14 -8.02
C ARG A 46 4.28 -12.10 -9.20
N HIS A 47 4.25 -13.38 -8.92
CA HIS A 47 4.49 -14.44 -9.90
C HIS A 47 3.23 -15.29 -10.08
N LEU A 48 3.26 -16.18 -11.07
CA LEU A 48 2.19 -17.12 -11.32
C LEU A 48 2.07 -18.11 -10.14
N PRO A 49 0.86 -18.58 -9.84
CA PRO A 49 0.70 -19.67 -8.88
C PRO A 49 1.37 -20.94 -9.42
N ALA A 50 1.81 -21.81 -8.52
CA ALA A 50 2.45 -23.09 -8.89
C ALA A 50 1.59 -23.96 -9.83
N SER A 51 0.27 -23.77 -9.82
CA SER A 51 -0.68 -24.46 -10.71
C SER A 51 -0.64 -23.99 -12.17
N ARG A 52 -0.03 -22.83 -12.46
CA ARG A 52 0.09 -22.24 -13.81
C ARG A 52 1.52 -21.79 -14.08
N PRO A 53 2.50 -22.72 -14.11
CA PRO A 53 3.91 -22.36 -14.23
C PRO A 53 4.23 -21.79 -15.61
N SER A 54 5.36 -21.09 -15.70
CA SER A 54 5.94 -20.73 -16.99
C SER A 54 7.45 -20.62 -16.95
N GLU A 55 8.08 -21.15 -18.01
CA GLU A 55 9.53 -21.06 -18.22
C GLU A 55 10.04 -19.62 -18.39
N ALA A 56 9.24 -18.74 -18.99
CA ALA A 56 9.61 -17.33 -19.18
C ALA A 56 9.27 -16.39 -18.00
N GLU A 57 8.84 -16.88 -16.84
CA GLU A 57 8.40 -16.04 -15.73
C GLU A 57 9.44 -15.01 -15.26
N ALA A 58 10.70 -15.44 -15.11
CA ALA A 58 11.79 -14.57 -14.70
C ALA A 58 11.95 -13.32 -15.60
N SER A 59 11.50 -13.38 -16.86
CA SER A 59 11.60 -12.24 -17.80
C SER A 59 10.76 -11.02 -17.41
N LEU A 60 9.73 -11.19 -16.57
CA LEU A 60 8.87 -10.11 -16.07
C LEU A 60 9.35 -9.50 -14.74
N HIS A 61 10.46 -10.00 -14.20
CA HIS A 61 10.94 -9.69 -12.85
C HIS A 61 12.38 -9.21 -12.85
N HIS A 62 12.62 -8.11 -12.13
CA HIS A 62 13.97 -7.73 -11.75
C HIS A 62 14.33 -8.41 -10.43
N GLY A 63 15.53 -8.99 -10.36
CA GLY A 63 16.02 -9.66 -9.15
C GLY A 63 15.23 -10.91 -8.75
N PHE A 64 14.65 -11.65 -9.71
CA PHE A 64 13.86 -12.86 -9.41
C PHE A 64 14.69 -13.96 -8.73
N GLU A 65 15.94 -14.15 -9.16
CA GLU A 65 16.85 -15.12 -8.54
C GLU A 65 17.06 -14.85 -7.05
N ARG A 66 17.09 -13.56 -6.66
CA ARG A 66 17.17 -13.17 -5.25
C ARG A 66 15.93 -13.61 -4.48
N PHE A 67 14.75 -13.40 -5.04
CA PHE A 67 13.50 -13.88 -4.43
C PHE A 67 13.52 -15.40 -4.25
N VAL A 68 13.86 -16.14 -5.30
CA VAL A 68 13.95 -17.61 -5.26
C VAL A 68 14.91 -18.06 -4.15
N ALA A 69 16.09 -17.44 -4.04
CA ALA A 69 17.04 -17.74 -2.99
C ALA A 69 16.52 -17.42 -1.58
N MET A 70 15.84 -16.28 -1.41
CA MET A 70 15.26 -15.89 -0.12
C MET A 70 14.14 -16.84 0.31
N ARG A 71 13.23 -17.19 -0.61
CA ARG A 71 12.16 -18.15 -0.37
C ARG A 71 12.72 -19.52 0.01
N ALA A 72 13.66 -20.05 -0.79
CA ALA A 72 14.28 -21.35 -0.52
C ALA A 72 15.00 -21.38 0.84
N ALA A 73 15.65 -20.29 1.24
CA ALA A 73 16.30 -20.20 2.54
C ALA A 73 15.30 -20.20 3.72
N LEU A 74 14.14 -19.56 3.58
CA LEU A 74 13.10 -19.56 4.62
C LEU A 74 12.36 -20.91 4.68
N ASP A 75 12.05 -21.50 3.53
CA ASP A 75 11.37 -22.80 3.44
C ASP A 75 12.23 -23.95 4.01
N ALA A 76 13.56 -23.82 3.95
CA ALA A 76 14.51 -24.81 4.49
C ALA A 76 14.86 -24.60 5.97
N ASP A 77 14.33 -23.56 6.63
CA ASP A 77 14.68 -23.20 8.01
C ASP A 77 13.55 -23.58 8.97
N ASP A 78 13.75 -24.65 9.76
CA ASP A 78 12.79 -25.18 10.74
C ASP A 78 12.36 -24.16 11.82
N GLY A 79 13.12 -23.08 12.02
CA GLY A 79 12.74 -22.01 12.93
C GLY A 79 11.93 -20.89 12.28
N CYS A 80 11.54 -21.04 11.01
CA CYS A 80 10.65 -20.14 10.29
C CYS A 80 9.37 -20.85 9.85
N THR A 81 8.23 -20.39 10.35
CA THR A 81 6.91 -20.82 9.89
C THR A 81 6.35 -19.79 8.93
N VAL A 82 6.15 -20.17 7.66
CA VAL A 82 5.48 -19.33 6.67
C VAL A 82 4.00 -19.71 6.60
N ILE A 83 3.11 -18.73 6.70
CA ILE A 83 1.66 -18.93 6.57
C ILE A 83 1.14 -17.96 5.52
N THR A 84 0.76 -18.50 4.36
CA THR A 84 0.07 -17.78 3.29
C THR A 84 -1.44 -17.76 3.52
N GLU A 85 -2.15 -16.93 2.76
CA GLU A 85 -3.58 -16.68 2.95
C GLU A 85 -3.93 -16.29 4.41
N ALA A 86 -2.97 -15.71 5.13
CA ALA A 86 -3.04 -15.35 6.53
C ALA A 86 -3.36 -13.86 6.68
N GLN A 87 -4.64 -13.55 6.83
CA GLN A 87 -5.13 -12.19 6.96
C GLN A 87 -5.18 -11.77 8.43
N VAL A 88 -4.27 -10.88 8.83
CA VAL A 88 -4.34 -10.21 10.13
C VAL A 88 -5.43 -9.15 10.10
N TRP A 89 -6.47 -9.34 10.92
CA TRP A 89 -7.65 -8.45 10.92
C TRP A 89 -7.69 -7.51 12.14
N ALA A 90 -7.03 -7.89 13.24
CA ALA A 90 -6.88 -7.05 14.43
C ALA A 90 -5.59 -7.35 15.20
N ILE A 91 -5.14 -6.36 15.97
CA ILE A 91 -4.03 -6.46 16.91
C ILE A 91 -4.47 -5.78 18.20
N ASP A 92 -4.51 -6.53 19.30
CA ASP A 92 -4.72 -5.97 20.63
C ASP A 92 -3.37 -5.71 21.30
N VAL A 93 -3.30 -4.61 22.04
CA VAL A 93 -2.16 -4.24 22.88
C VAL A 93 -2.61 -4.19 24.33
N ASP A 94 -2.19 -5.16 25.13
CA ASP A 94 -2.35 -5.15 26.58
C ASP A 94 -1.34 -4.19 27.20
N ARG A 95 -1.79 -2.95 27.43
CA ARG A 95 -0.96 -1.88 27.99
C ARG A 95 -0.56 -2.13 29.45
N ALA A 96 -1.35 -2.89 30.22
CA ALA A 96 -1.01 -3.22 31.60
C ALA A 96 0.14 -4.25 31.68
N ALA A 97 0.16 -5.21 30.74
CA ALA A 97 1.28 -6.14 30.60
C ALA A 97 2.57 -5.46 30.10
N ALA A 98 2.44 -4.44 29.24
CA ALA A 98 3.58 -3.67 28.70
C ALA A 98 4.32 -2.86 29.79
N ASP A 99 3.60 -2.31 30.77
CA ASP A 99 4.20 -1.53 31.88
C ASP A 99 4.88 -2.43 32.93
N HIS A 100 4.41 -3.67 33.12
CA HIS A 100 5.00 -4.64 34.06
C HIS A 100 6.22 -5.39 33.48
N GLY A 101 6.51 -5.22 32.19
CA GLY A 101 7.65 -5.84 31.50
C GLY A 101 9.00 -5.13 31.67
N SER A 102 9.07 -4.02 32.43
CA SER A 102 10.30 -3.24 32.61
C SER A 102 11.40 -3.96 33.39
N ASP A 103 11.09 -5.05 34.10
CA ASP A 103 12.05 -5.81 34.91
C ASP A 103 12.82 -6.90 34.13
N GLY A 104 12.77 -6.85 32.78
CA GLY A 104 13.66 -7.63 31.90
C GLY A 104 13.53 -9.15 31.97
N THR A 105 12.53 -9.68 32.69
CA THR A 105 12.42 -11.10 33.03
C THR A 105 11.08 -11.74 32.65
N SER A 106 10.12 -10.99 32.08
CA SER A 106 8.84 -11.54 31.58
C SER A 106 8.65 -11.22 30.09
N GLY A 107 8.78 -12.24 29.24
CA GLY A 107 8.66 -12.16 27.77
C GLY A 107 7.23 -12.11 27.26
N ALA A 108 6.39 -11.21 27.78
CA ALA A 108 5.05 -10.97 27.25
C ALA A 108 4.92 -9.51 26.83
N THR A 109 4.94 -9.26 25.52
CA THR A 109 4.88 -7.92 24.89
C THR A 109 3.52 -7.24 24.98
N GLY A 110 2.55 -7.88 25.64
CA GLY A 110 1.14 -7.48 25.59
C GLY A 110 0.51 -7.57 24.19
N LEU A 111 1.23 -8.02 23.15
CA LEU A 111 0.70 -8.10 21.79
C LEU A 111 -0.13 -9.37 21.60
N ARG A 112 -1.32 -9.22 21.03
CA ARG A 112 -2.16 -10.33 20.57
C ARG A 112 -2.63 -10.06 19.15
N LEU A 113 -2.20 -10.89 18.21
CA LEU A 113 -2.58 -10.80 16.80
C LEU A 113 -3.72 -11.78 16.51
N HIS A 114 -4.73 -11.31 15.79
CA HIS A 114 -5.84 -12.14 15.33
C HIS A 114 -5.78 -12.31 13.82
N VAL A 115 -5.72 -13.56 13.39
CA VAL A 115 -5.47 -13.97 12.00
C VAL A 115 -6.60 -14.89 11.54
N LEU A 116 -7.02 -14.72 10.29
CA LEU A 116 -7.85 -15.69 9.58
C LEU A 116 -7.02 -16.30 8.46
N ILE A 117 -6.95 -17.63 8.40
CA ILE A 117 -6.18 -18.39 7.42
C ILE A 117 -7.12 -19.02 6.41
N GLY A 118 -6.85 -18.80 5.13
CA GLY A 118 -7.58 -19.35 3.99
C GLY A 118 -7.96 -18.26 2.99
N PRO A 119 -8.52 -18.64 1.84
CA PRO A 119 -8.77 -17.70 0.74
C PRO A 119 -9.57 -16.49 1.22
N PRO A 120 -9.24 -15.26 0.82
CA PRO A 120 -9.89 -14.04 1.33
C PRO A 120 -11.43 -14.06 1.26
N ASP A 121 -11.99 -14.70 0.24
CA ASP A 121 -13.44 -14.87 0.04
C ASP A 121 -13.98 -16.26 0.45
N GLY A 122 -13.14 -17.09 1.07
CA GLY A 122 -13.47 -18.40 1.58
C GLY A 122 -14.51 -18.35 2.71
N ALA A 123 -15.34 -19.38 2.81
CA ALA A 123 -16.36 -19.47 3.86
C ALA A 123 -15.84 -20.10 5.16
N ASP A 124 -14.79 -20.93 5.08
CA ASP A 124 -14.32 -21.78 6.17
C ASP A 124 -12.89 -21.40 6.57
N ARG A 125 -12.62 -20.10 6.74
CA ARG A 125 -11.30 -19.63 7.16
C ARG A 125 -11.02 -20.03 8.61
N THR A 126 -9.79 -20.48 8.86
CA THR A 126 -9.36 -20.96 10.17
C THR A 126 -8.80 -19.82 11.01
N PRO A 127 -9.33 -19.56 12.21
CA PRO A 127 -8.78 -18.52 13.08
C PRO A 127 -7.48 -18.97 13.74
N LEU A 128 -6.54 -18.04 13.88
CA LEU A 128 -5.27 -18.22 14.60
C LEU A 128 -4.99 -16.98 15.46
N THR A 129 -4.60 -17.19 16.72
CA THR A 129 -4.15 -16.12 17.63
C THR A 129 -2.68 -16.30 17.97
N LEU A 130 -1.88 -15.26 17.75
CA LEU A 130 -0.44 -15.24 18.05
C LEU A 130 -0.10 -14.21 19.13
N ARG A 131 0.93 -14.48 19.95
CA ARG A 131 1.42 -13.58 21.01
C ARG A 131 2.96 -13.46 20.97
N PRO A 132 3.51 -12.69 20.02
CA PRO A 132 4.96 -12.67 19.77
C PRO A 132 5.75 -11.79 20.74
N ASP A 133 7.05 -12.03 20.86
CA ASP A 133 8.02 -11.18 21.57
C ASP A 133 8.43 -9.91 20.79
N ALA A 134 8.15 -9.87 19.49
CA ALA A 134 8.28 -8.70 18.65
C ALA A 134 7.43 -8.82 17.38
N LEU A 135 7.04 -7.68 16.82
CA LEU A 135 6.26 -7.58 15.59
C LEU A 135 6.98 -6.72 14.56
N VAL A 136 7.16 -7.23 13.35
CA VAL A 136 7.60 -6.43 12.18
C VAL A 136 6.42 -6.23 11.24
N LEU A 137 6.04 -4.97 11.02
CA LEU A 137 5.04 -4.56 10.05
C LEU A 137 5.73 -4.29 8.71
N ALA A 138 5.34 -5.01 7.65
CA ALA A 138 5.87 -4.86 6.30
C ALA A 138 4.73 -4.95 5.26
N THR A 139 3.60 -4.30 5.55
CA THR A 139 2.32 -4.46 4.82
C THR A 139 2.29 -3.81 3.43
N GLY A 140 3.29 -3.00 3.09
CA GLY A 140 3.43 -2.34 1.78
C GLY A 140 2.50 -1.14 1.59
N ALA A 141 2.26 -0.77 0.33
CA ALA A 141 1.40 0.35 -0.05
C ALA A 141 0.36 -0.02 -1.12
N HIS A 142 -0.66 0.82 -1.24
CA HIS A 142 -1.62 0.84 -2.33
C HIS A 142 -1.23 1.87 -3.39
N ASP A 143 -1.66 1.64 -4.61
CA ASP A 143 -1.54 2.61 -5.70
C ASP A 143 -2.34 3.89 -5.37
N ARG A 144 -1.73 5.06 -5.58
CA ARG A 144 -2.40 6.36 -5.43
C ARG A 144 -2.90 6.81 -6.79
N THR A 145 -4.21 6.73 -7.02
CA THR A 145 -4.87 7.22 -8.23
C THR A 145 -5.65 8.49 -7.94
N LEU A 146 -5.50 9.51 -8.78
CA LEU A 146 -6.30 10.73 -8.71
C LEU A 146 -7.55 10.56 -9.59
N PRO A 147 -8.74 10.98 -9.13
CA PRO A 147 -9.96 10.90 -9.93
C PRO A 147 -9.90 11.89 -11.11
N PHE A 148 -10.61 11.56 -12.16
CA PHE A 148 -10.86 12.40 -13.34
C PHE A 148 -12.19 11.94 -13.97
N PRO A 149 -12.93 12.78 -14.70
CA PRO A 149 -14.17 12.38 -15.37
C PRO A 149 -14.09 11.02 -16.08
N GLY A 150 -14.97 10.08 -15.72
CA GLY A 150 -15.04 8.74 -16.30
C GLY A 150 -13.98 7.73 -15.81
N TRP A 151 -13.18 8.04 -14.78
CA TRP A 151 -12.20 7.11 -14.20
C TRP A 151 -12.82 5.85 -13.52
N ASP A 152 -14.14 5.84 -13.35
CA ASP A 152 -14.94 4.73 -12.83
C ASP A 152 -15.37 3.72 -13.92
N LEU A 153 -15.20 4.07 -15.20
CA LEU A 153 -15.54 3.18 -16.32
C LEU A 153 -14.71 1.88 -16.30
N PRO A 154 -15.32 0.73 -16.64
CA PRO A 154 -14.57 -0.49 -16.97
C PRO A 154 -13.53 -0.21 -18.06
N GLY A 155 -12.28 -0.64 -17.86
CA GLY A 155 -11.15 -0.26 -18.71
C GLY A 155 -10.22 0.78 -18.07
N VAL A 156 -10.62 1.42 -16.97
CA VAL A 156 -9.72 2.22 -16.13
C VAL A 156 -9.11 1.33 -15.04
N PHE A 157 -7.79 1.20 -15.06
CA PHE A 157 -7.03 0.39 -14.10
C PHE A 157 -6.07 1.27 -13.32
N SER A 158 -5.81 0.93 -12.06
CA SER A 158 -4.59 1.43 -11.44
C SER A 158 -3.37 0.76 -12.09
N ALA A 159 -2.24 1.44 -12.16
CA ALA A 159 -1.05 0.92 -12.83
C ALA A 159 -0.54 -0.37 -12.15
N GLY A 160 -0.58 -0.43 -10.82
CA GLY A 160 -0.30 -1.62 -10.02
C GLY A 160 -1.28 -2.76 -10.25
N ALA A 161 -2.58 -2.49 -10.42
CA ALA A 161 -3.56 -3.53 -10.77
C ALA A 161 -3.30 -4.09 -12.17
N ALA A 162 -2.98 -3.23 -13.14
CA ALA A 162 -2.60 -3.65 -14.48
C ALA A 162 -1.33 -4.50 -14.48
N GLN A 163 -0.32 -4.10 -13.70
CA GLN A 163 0.90 -4.90 -13.51
C GLN A 163 0.60 -6.22 -12.80
N ALA A 164 -0.33 -6.24 -11.83
CA ALA A 164 -0.70 -7.46 -11.14
C ALA A 164 -1.36 -8.48 -12.08
N LEU A 165 -2.29 -8.03 -12.91
CA LEU A 165 -2.91 -8.86 -13.94
C LEU A 165 -1.88 -9.32 -14.98
N ALA A 166 -0.96 -8.45 -15.37
CA ALA A 166 0.06 -8.80 -16.36
C ALA A 166 1.07 -9.85 -15.84
N LYS A 167 1.56 -9.69 -14.60
CA LYS A 167 2.62 -10.55 -14.03
C LYS A 167 2.10 -11.79 -13.35
N GLY A 168 1.07 -11.65 -12.49
CA GLY A 168 0.53 -12.75 -11.70
C GLY A 168 -0.51 -13.60 -12.45
N GLU A 169 -1.14 -13.04 -13.48
CA GLU A 169 -2.23 -13.73 -14.20
C GLU A 169 -2.00 -13.87 -15.71
N ARG A 170 -1.03 -13.14 -16.27
CA ARG A 170 -0.78 -13.02 -17.72
C ARG A 170 -2.02 -12.61 -18.52
N VAL A 171 -2.83 -11.76 -17.91
CA VAL A 171 -4.05 -11.22 -18.52
C VAL A 171 -3.74 -9.84 -19.08
N THR A 172 -4.08 -9.62 -20.36
CA THR A 172 -4.09 -8.30 -20.97
C THR A 172 -5.26 -7.48 -20.43
N VAL A 173 -5.01 -6.25 -19.98
CA VAL A 173 -6.06 -5.34 -19.51
C VAL A 173 -6.79 -4.60 -20.64
N GLY A 174 -6.24 -4.64 -21.85
CA GLY A 174 -6.80 -4.03 -23.06
C GLY A 174 -5.89 -4.26 -24.26
N GLN A 175 -6.39 -4.07 -25.48
CA GLN A 175 -5.58 -4.18 -26.69
C GLN A 175 -4.85 -2.88 -27.00
N ARG A 176 -5.43 -1.73 -26.66
CA ARG A 176 -4.96 -0.38 -26.98
C ARG A 176 -4.96 0.48 -25.72
N VAL A 177 -3.82 0.48 -25.04
CA VAL A 177 -3.72 0.98 -23.67
C VAL A 177 -2.97 2.30 -23.59
N VAL A 178 -3.48 3.24 -22.81
CA VAL A 178 -2.75 4.45 -22.40
C VAL A 178 -2.22 4.25 -20.98
N VAL A 179 -0.99 4.67 -20.71
CA VAL A 179 -0.45 4.71 -19.34
C VAL A 179 -0.26 6.16 -18.94
N ALA A 180 -0.71 6.56 -17.75
CA ALA A 180 -0.60 7.94 -17.30
C ALA A 180 -0.39 8.07 -15.79
N GLY A 181 0.08 9.25 -15.38
CA GLY A 181 0.19 9.62 -13.97
C GLY A 181 1.53 10.26 -13.66
N ALA A 182 2.25 9.82 -12.63
CA ALA A 182 3.50 10.45 -12.23
C ALA A 182 4.58 9.47 -11.78
N GLY A 183 5.83 9.75 -12.16
CA GLY A 183 7.00 9.04 -11.69
C GLY A 183 7.43 7.86 -12.55
N PRO A 184 8.61 7.29 -12.25
CA PRO A 184 9.23 6.27 -13.08
C PRO A 184 8.48 4.93 -13.07
N PHE A 185 7.51 4.73 -12.17
CA PHE A 185 6.71 3.51 -12.11
C PHE A 185 5.85 3.27 -13.37
N LEU A 186 5.57 4.31 -14.15
CA LEU A 186 4.84 4.18 -15.42
C LEU A 186 5.59 3.33 -16.46
N LEU A 187 6.93 3.33 -16.42
CA LEU A 187 7.79 2.60 -17.35
C LEU A 187 7.68 1.06 -17.20
N PRO A 188 7.86 0.46 -15.99
CA PRO A 188 7.66 -0.98 -15.80
C PRO A 188 6.23 -1.42 -16.09
N VAL A 189 5.24 -0.56 -15.87
CA VAL A 189 3.84 -0.85 -16.21
C VAL A 189 3.69 -0.97 -17.72
N ALA A 190 4.19 0.01 -18.50
CA ALA A 190 4.19 -0.05 -19.95
C ALA A 190 4.92 -1.30 -20.49
N ALA A 191 6.06 -1.66 -19.90
CA ALA A 191 6.81 -2.87 -20.26
C ALA A 191 6.04 -4.17 -19.94
N SER A 192 5.33 -4.23 -18.81
CA SER A 192 4.52 -5.40 -18.44
C SER A 192 3.32 -5.57 -19.38
N LEU A 193 2.71 -4.45 -19.79
CA LEU A 193 1.61 -4.43 -20.74
C LEU A 193 2.04 -4.87 -22.15
N THR A 194 3.19 -4.42 -22.64
CA THR A 194 3.70 -4.89 -23.93
C THR A 194 4.11 -6.35 -23.90
N ALA A 195 4.69 -6.83 -22.79
CA ALA A 195 5.09 -8.22 -22.63
C ALA A 195 3.89 -9.19 -22.63
N THR A 196 2.71 -8.72 -22.22
CA THR A 196 1.45 -9.48 -22.29
C THR A 196 0.70 -9.32 -23.61
N GLY A 197 1.17 -8.47 -24.53
CA GLY A 197 0.62 -8.30 -25.88
C GLY A 197 -0.23 -7.04 -26.09
N SER A 198 -0.36 -6.19 -25.09
CA SER A 198 -1.08 -4.91 -25.22
C SER A 198 -0.30 -3.94 -26.11
N ARG A 199 -0.99 -3.20 -26.98
CA ARG A 199 -0.39 -2.06 -27.70
C ARG A 199 -0.48 -0.81 -26.83
N VAL A 200 0.63 -0.43 -26.20
CA VAL A 200 0.72 0.81 -25.43
C VAL A 200 0.83 2.01 -26.39
N LEU A 201 -0.18 2.89 -26.37
CA LEU A 201 -0.30 4.04 -27.28
C LEU A 201 0.57 5.23 -26.86
N GLY A 202 0.91 5.30 -25.56
CA GLY A 202 1.77 6.32 -25.00
C GLY A 202 1.83 6.26 -23.49
N VAL A 203 2.89 6.83 -22.94
CA VAL A 203 3.06 7.11 -21.51
C VAL A 203 3.02 8.62 -21.30
N TYR A 204 2.08 9.07 -20.47
CA TYR A 204 1.81 10.49 -20.22
C TYR A 204 2.05 10.81 -18.74
N GLU A 205 3.15 11.50 -18.48
CA GLU A 205 3.60 11.85 -17.13
C GLU A 205 3.25 13.31 -16.82
N ALA A 206 2.55 13.55 -15.71
CA ALA A 206 2.13 14.89 -15.28
C ALA A 206 3.33 15.76 -14.86
N THR A 207 4.45 15.15 -14.44
CA THR A 207 5.68 15.87 -14.10
C THR A 207 6.18 16.69 -15.29
N THR A 208 6.35 18.00 -15.10
CA THR A 208 6.90 18.89 -16.12
C THR A 208 8.42 18.81 -16.19
N VAL A 209 9.02 19.32 -17.27
CA VAL A 209 10.49 19.44 -17.41
C VAL A 209 11.10 20.23 -16.25
N GLY A 210 10.42 21.30 -15.80
CA GLY A 210 10.83 22.06 -14.62
C GLY A 210 10.75 21.25 -13.32
N GLY A 211 9.72 20.41 -13.17
CA GLY A 211 9.60 19.45 -12.07
C GLY A 211 10.78 18.47 -12.02
N LEU A 212 11.11 17.85 -13.16
CA LEU A 212 12.28 16.98 -13.29
C LEU A 212 13.55 17.73 -12.92
N ALA A 213 13.76 18.93 -13.47
CA ALA A 213 14.95 19.70 -13.20
C ALA A 213 15.12 19.97 -11.69
N ARG A 214 14.05 20.38 -10.99
CA ARG A 214 14.06 20.63 -9.54
C ARG A 214 14.42 19.40 -8.72
N GLY A 215 13.93 18.21 -9.09
CA GLY A 215 14.22 16.99 -8.33
C GLY A 215 15.62 16.42 -8.60
N TRP A 216 16.11 16.52 -9.84
CA TRP A 216 17.30 15.81 -10.31
C TRP A 216 18.59 16.66 -10.39
N LEU A 217 18.51 17.98 -10.60
CA LEU A 217 19.71 18.85 -10.62
C LEU A 217 20.43 18.95 -9.27
N PRO A 218 19.75 18.99 -8.11
CA PRO A 218 20.45 19.09 -6.84
C PRO A 218 21.27 17.83 -6.54
N LYS A 219 22.58 18.03 -6.30
CA LYS A 219 23.52 17.01 -5.78
C LYS A 219 23.63 15.74 -6.66
N PRO A 220 23.97 15.83 -7.97
CA PRO A 220 23.96 14.68 -8.88
C PRO A 220 24.91 13.54 -8.46
N TRP A 221 25.97 13.84 -7.70
CA TRP A 221 26.91 12.85 -7.17
C TRP A 221 26.26 11.79 -6.25
N GLN A 222 25.13 12.06 -5.61
CA GLN A 222 24.44 11.05 -4.79
C GLN A 222 23.77 9.96 -5.65
N LEU A 223 23.66 10.15 -6.98
CA LEU A 223 23.19 9.11 -7.91
C LEU A 223 24.27 8.06 -8.20
N LEU A 224 25.54 8.33 -7.89
CA LEU A 224 26.63 7.36 -8.03
C LEU A 224 26.43 6.11 -7.16
N GLY A 225 25.65 6.21 -6.08
CA GLY A 225 25.30 5.09 -5.22
C GLY A 225 24.19 4.17 -5.75
N VAL A 226 23.54 4.54 -6.86
CA VAL A 226 22.33 3.87 -7.38
C VAL A 226 22.59 3.27 -8.78
N THR A 227 23.75 2.62 -8.95
CA THR A 227 24.24 2.15 -10.26
C THR A 227 23.31 1.14 -10.96
N GLY A 228 22.59 0.31 -10.21
CA GLY A 228 21.66 -0.68 -10.76
C GLY A 228 20.42 -0.09 -11.44
N LYS A 229 19.94 1.08 -11.00
CA LYS A 229 18.72 1.71 -11.55
C LYS A 229 18.91 2.26 -12.95
N ALA A 230 20.15 2.62 -13.31
CA ALA A 230 20.47 3.04 -14.68
C ALA A 230 20.27 1.89 -15.68
N GLY A 231 20.63 0.66 -15.31
CA GLY A 231 20.42 -0.52 -16.15
C GLY A 231 18.95 -0.82 -16.38
N GLU A 232 18.12 -0.80 -15.32
CA GLU A 232 16.66 -0.96 -15.42
C GLU A 232 16.05 0.11 -16.34
N LEU A 233 16.42 1.39 -16.13
CA LEU A 233 15.93 2.51 -16.92
C LEU A 233 16.29 2.36 -18.41
N LEU A 234 17.53 2.01 -18.72
CA LEU A 234 17.97 1.76 -20.09
C LEU A 234 17.19 0.61 -20.74
N GLY A 235 16.90 -0.44 -19.98
CA GLY A 235 16.04 -1.54 -20.43
C GLY A 235 14.64 -1.05 -20.82
N TYR A 236 14.00 -0.25 -19.96
CA TYR A 236 12.68 0.32 -20.26
C TYR A 236 12.71 1.26 -21.46
N VAL A 237 13.72 2.13 -21.58
CA VAL A 237 13.91 3.04 -22.72
C VAL A 237 14.07 2.23 -24.02
N GLY A 238 14.88 1.16 -23.99
CA GLY A 238 15.02 0.24 -25.13
C GLY A 238 13.69 -0.40 -25.53
N GLY A 239 12.87 -0.82 -24.55
CA GLY A 239 11.52 -1.33 -24.77
C GLY A 239 10.60 -0.29 -25.43
N HIS A 240 10.59 0.94 -24.92
CA HIS A 240 9.83 2.05 -25.50
C HIS A 240 10.21 2.31 -26.96
N LEU A 241 11.51 2.32 -27.27
CA LEU A 241 11.99 2.52 -28.65
C LEU A 241 11.57 1.36 -29.55
N ARG A 242 11.72 0.11 -29.09
CA ARG A 242 11.34 -1.10 -29.83
C ARG A 242 9.86 -1.12 -30.18
N HIS A 243 9.01 -0.75 -29.23
CA HIS A 243 7.55 -0.73 -29.38
C HIS A 243 7.01 0.63 -29.87
N ARG A 244 7.89 1.60 -30.13
CA ARG A 244 7.56 2.98 -30.56
C ARG A 244 6.55 3.67 -29.63
N ILE A 245 6.73 3.49 -28.32
CA ILE A 245 5.85 4.07 -27.29
C ILE A 245 6.31 5.50 -27.01
N PRO A 246 5.51 6.52 -27.34
CA PRO A 246 5.85 7.90 -26.99
C PRO A 246 5.81 8.09 -25.47
N TYR A 247 6.82 8.78 -24.93
CA TYR A 247 6.85 9.23 -23.54
C TYR A 247 6.70 10.75 -23.52
N ARG A 248 5.67 11.28 -22.85
CA ARG A 248 5.38 12.71 -22.80
C ARG A 248 5.28 13.18 -21.36
N VAL A 249 6.15 14.12 -21.00
CA VAL A 249 6.14 14.84 -19.73
C VAL A 249 5.22 16.05 -19.79
N GLY A 250 4.76 16.54 -18.64
CA GLY A 250 3.82 17.65 -18.53
C GLY A 250 2.47 17.38 -19.19
N HIS A 251 2.00 16.13 -19.19
CA HIS A 251 0.70 15.74 -19.73
C HIS A 251 -0.03 14.80 -18.77
N ALA A 252 -1.34 14.92 -18.66
CA ALA A 252 -2.18 14.03 -17.85
C ALA A 252 -3.39 13.54 -18.67
N VAL A 253 -3.92 12.37 -18.29
CA VAL A 253 -5.27 11.97 -18.70
C VAL A 253 -6.25 12.74 -17.82
N VAL A 254 -7.11 13.52 -18.45
CA VAL A 254 -8.09 14.40 -17.77
C VAL A 254 -9.52 13.93 -17.93
N ALA A 255 -9.79 12.96 -18.83
CA ALA A 255 -11.09 12.30 -18.91
C ALA A 255 -10.96 10.93 -19.59
N ALA A 256 -11.80 9.97 -19.21
CA ALA A 256 -12.08 8.77 -19.99
C ALA A 256 -13.54 8.79 -20.47
N HIS A 257 -13.79 8.26 -21.66
CA HIS A 257 -15.11 8.30 -22.29
C HIS A 257 -15.51 6.92 -22.79
N GLY A 258 -16.80 6.64 -22.67
CA GLY A 258 -17.45 5.45 -23.20
C GLY A 258 -18.78 5.22 -22.48
N THR A 259 -19.54 4.22 -22.91
CA THR A 259 -20.82 3.86 -22.28
C THR A 259 -20.64 2.70 -21.30
N ASP A 260 -20.23 1.53 -21.81
CA ASP A 260 -20.06 0.33 -20.96
C ASP A 260 -18.60 0.10 -20.53
N ARG A 261 -17.66 0.72 -21.26
CA ARG A 261 -16.22 0.62 -21.03
C ARG A 261 -15.50 1.79 -21.68
N VAL A 262 -14.22 1.99 -21.38
CA VAL A 262 -13.37 2.98 -22.03
C VAL A 262 -13.29 2.70 -23.55
N GLU A 263 -13.55 3.72 -24.34
CA GLU A 263 -13.40 3.72 -25.81
C GLU A 263 -12.38 4.77 -26.28
N ARG A 264 -12.24 5.84 -25.50
CA ARG A 264 -11.29 6.93 -25.75
C ARG A 264 -10.93 7.63 -24.45
N VAL A 265 -9.77 8.27 -24.42
CA VAL A 265 -9.32 9.13 -23.31
C VAL A 265 -8.96 10.52 -23.83
N THR A 266 -9.23 11.54 -23.02
CA THR A 266 -8.73 12.90 -23.26
C THR A 266 -7.45 13.12 -22.46
N ILE A 267 -6.44 13.62 -23.15
CA ILE A 267 -5.14 13.96 -22.60
C ILE A 267 -4.94 15.46 -22.78
N ALA A 268 -4.46 16.15 -21.75
CA ALA A 268 -4.14 17.58 -21.82
C ALA A 268 -2.69 17.81 -21.37
N ALA A 269 -2.08 18.90 -21.85
CA ALA A 269 -0.88 19.42 -21.22
C ALA A 269 -1.26 19.98 -19.84
N VAL A 270 -0.35 19.87 -18.87
CA VAL A 270 -0.53 20.42 -17.53
C VAL A 270 0.62 21.35 -17.16
N ASP A 271 0.32 22.33 -16.31
CA ASP A 271 1.32 23.28 -15.82
C ASP A 271 2.19 22.72 -14.68
N ALA A 272 2.97 23.59 -14.03
CA ALA A 272 3.87 23.20 -12.94
C ALA A 272 3.15 22.70 -11.68
N ASP A 273 1.88 23.08 -11.51
CA ASP A 273 1.01 22.69 -10.39
C ASP A 273 0.01 21.59 -10.78
N TRP A 274 0.13 21.04 -12.00
CA TRP A 274 -0.71 20.00 -12.60
C TRP A 274 -2.11 20.44 -12.98
N SER A 275 -2.37 21.74 -13.10
CA SER A 275 -3.61 22.24 -13.68
C SER A 275 -3.61 22.00 -15.19
N PRO A 276 -4.70 21.49 -15.80
CA PRO A 276 -4.82 21.38 -17.25
C PRO A 276 -4.67 22.74 -17.94
N ILE A 277 -3.95 22.77 -19.05
CA ILE A 277 -3.81 23.97 -19.89
C ILE A 277 -4.93 23.96 -20.94
N PRO A 278 -5.88 24.91 -20.91
CA PRO A 278 -7.02 24.91 -21.83
C PRO A 278 -6.58 25.00 -23.31
N GLY A 279 -7.27 24.25 -24.17
CA GLY A 279 -7.00 24.21 -25.61
C GLY A 279 -5.88 23.26 -26.03
N THR A 280 -5.29 22.52 -25.07
CA THR A 280 -4.27 21.49 -25.33
C THR A 280 -4.82 20.07 -25.36
N GLU A 281 -6.13 19.92 -25.18
CA GLU A 281 -6.82 18.65 -25.09
C GLU A 281 -6.73 17.88 -26.40
N ARG A 282 -6.44 16.59 -26.29
CA ARG A 282 -6.43 15.65 -27.40
C ARG A 282 -7.08 14.35 -26.99
N THR A 283 -7.98 13.87 -27.84
CA THR A 283 -8.61 12.56 -27.68
C THR A 283 -7.75 11.47 -28.32
N VAL A 284 -7.63 10.34 -27.63
CA VAL A 284 -6.95 9.12 -28.07
C VAL A 284 -7.91 7.95 -27.92
N GLU A 285 -8.24 7.30 -29.03
CA GLU A 285 -9.01 6.05 -29.06
C GLU A 285 -8.21 4.93 -28.37
N ALA A 286 -8.75 4.38 -27.28
CA ALA A 286 -8.10 3.43 -26.38
C ALA A 286 -9.17 2.59 -25.67
N ASP A 287 -8.93 1.30 -25.45
CA ASP A 287 -9.88 0.42 -24.76
C ASP A 287 -9.54 0.22 -23.28
N ALA A 288 -8.38 0.71 -22.84
CA ALA A 288 -8.00 0.79 -21.44
C ALA A 288 -7.05 1.94 -21.15
N VAL A 289 -7.05 2.40 -19.90
CA VAL A 289 -6.08 3.35 -19.36
C VAL A 289 -5.59 2.91 -17.98
N CYS A 290 -4.28 2.93 -17.79
CA CYS A 290 -3.62 2.57 -16.54
C CYS A 290 -3.06 3.82 -15.87
N VAL A 291 -3.53 4.14 -14.67
CA VAL A 291 -3.17 5.38 -13.96
C VAL A 291 -2.48 5.11 -12.62
N SER A 292 -1.41 5.85 -12.30
CA SER A 292 -0.82 5.89 -10.95
C SER A 292 -0.02 7.18 -10.74
N HIS A 293 -0.25 7.85 -9.61
CA HIS A 293 0.36 9.13 -9.24
C HIS A 293 1.23 8.99 -7.99
N GLY A 294 1.59 7.77 -7.61
CA GLY A 294 2.36 7.46 -6.41
C GLY A 294 1.73 6.32 -5.61
N PHE A 295 2.00 6.29 -4.31
CA PHE A 295 1.53 5.22 -3.44
C PHE A 295 1.03 5.75 -2.10
N THR A 296 0.09 5.04 -1.48
CA THR A 296 -0.43 5.30 -0.14
C THR A 296 -0.12 4.10 0.76
N PRO A 297 0.63 4.26 1.86
CA PRO A 297 0.99 3.17 2.74
C PRO A 297 -0.24 2.47 3.36
N ARG A 298 -0.12 1.17 3.63
CA ARG A 298 -1.15 0.36 4.31
C ARG A 298 -1.04 0.50 5.83
N LEU A 299 -1.68 1.55 6.34
CA LEU A 299 -1.54 2.02 7.72
C LEU A 299 -2.51 1.39 8.71
N GLU A 300 -3.39 0.48 8.30
CA GLU A 300 -4.46 -0.05 9.16
C GLU A 300 -3.91 -0.71 10.43
N LEU A 301 -2.93 -1.61 10.29
CA LEU A 301 -2.30 -2.28 11.43
C LEU A 301 -1.40 -1.35 12.25
N PRO A 302 -0.51 -0.53 11.64
CA PRO A 302 0.25 0.48 12.41
C PRO A 302 -0.63 1.44 13.22
N VAL A 303 -1.73 1.93 12.66
CA VAL A 303 -2.64 2.84 13.37
C VAL A 303 -3.41 2.11 14.46
N ALA A 304 -3.86 0.87 14.21
CA ALA A 304 -4.56 0.06 15.20
C ALA A 304 -3.68 -0.24 16.43
N VAL A 305 -2.41 -0.56 16.22
CA VAL A 305 -1.45 -0.83 17.32
C VAL A 305 -0.97 0.46 18.01
N GLY A 306 -1.19 1.63 17.40
CA GLY A 306 -0.90 2.94 17.99
C GLY A 306 0.46 3.54 17.59
N CYS A 307 1.04 3.13 16.45
CA CYS A 307 2.24 3.75 15.92
C CYS A 307 2.00 5.22 15.54
N ALA A 308 2.94 6.08 15.88
CA ALA A 308 2.97 7.46 15.43
C ALA A 308 3.21 7.51 13.91
N LEU A 309 2.58 8.50 13.27
CA LEU A 309 2.73 8.76 11.85
C LEU A 309 3.44 10.09 11.63
N THR A 310 4.22 10.18 10.55
CA THR A 310 4.78 11.44 10.05
C THR A 310 3.69 12.32 9.43
N GLU A 311 4.00 13.60 9.18
CA GLU A 311 3.08 14.52 8.47
C GLU A 311 2.73 14.03 7.06
N ALA A 312 3.67 13.38 6.37
CA ALA A 312 3.45 12.73 5.07
C ALA A 312 2.66 11.41 5.17
N ARG A 313 2.23 11.05 6.39
CA ARG A 313 1.39 9.90 6.71
C ARG A 313 2.09 8.59 6.36
N PHE A 314 3.32 8.42 6.86
CA PHE A 314 4.06 7.15 6.93
C PHE A 314 4.28 6.77 8.39
N VAL A 315 4.56 5.50 8.68
CA VAL A 315 4.92 5.06 10.03
C VAL A 315 6.25 5.71 10.42
N GLN A 316 6.25 6.44 11.54
CA GLN A 316 7.48 7.04 12.06
C GLN A 316 8.37 5.97 12.68
N VAL A 317 9.62 5.91 12.23
CA VAL A 317 10.63 4.97 12.72
C VAL A 317 11.96 5.66 13.04
N ASP A 318 12.74 5.03 13.93
CA ASP A 318 14.12 5.43 14.22
C ASP A 318 15.14 4.79 13.25
N ALA A 319 16.43 5.01 13.51
CA ALA A 319 17.53 4.48 12.70
C ALA A 319 17.66 2.95 12.74
N GLU A 320 16.98 2.25 13.65
CA GLU A 320 16.90 0.79 13.73
C GLU A 320 15.52 0.26 13.34
N GLN A 321 14.70 1.06 12.66
CA GLN A 321 13.35 0.72 12.22
C GLN A 321 12.37 0.44 13.39
N ARG A 322 12.63 0.96 14.60
CA ARG A 322 11.70 0.88 15.73
C ARG A 322 10.60 1.92 15.58
N THR A 323 9.36 1.54 15.83
CA THR A 323 8.23 2.48 15.88
C THR A 323 8.11 3.13 17.27
N SER A 324 7.16 4.04 17.43
CA SER A 324 6.81 4.61 18.75
C SER A 324 6.21 3.59 19.73
N VAL A 325 5.80 2.42 19.26
CA VAL A 325 5.26 1.34 20.10
C VAL A 325 6.39 0.37 20.42
N PRO A 326 6.71 0.14 21.71
CA PRO A 326 7.73 -0.83 22.10
C PRO A 326 7.48 -2.20 21.47
N THR A 327 8.53 -2.89 21.06
CA THR A 327 8.48 -4.24 20.44
C THR A 327 7.80 -4.31 19.06
N VAL A 328 7.35 -3.18 18.50
CA VAL A 328 6.84 -3.07 17.13
C VAL A 328 7.83 -2.32 16.24
N PHE A 329 8.15 -2.92 15.10
CA PHE A 329 9.08 -2.44 14.09
C PHE A 329 8.36 -2.30 12.75
N ALA A 330 8.87 -1.46 11.85
CA ALA A 330 8.25 -1.23 10.55
C ALA A 330 9.29 -1.11 9.43
N ALA A 331 9.01 -1.68 8.26
CA ALA A 331 9.92 -1.65 7.12
C ALA A 331 9.18 -1.65 5.78
N GLY A 332 9.82 -1.12 4.74
CA GLY A 332 9.29 -1.04 3.39
C GLY A 332 8.37 0.15 3.21
N GLU A 333 7.42 0.04 2.28
CA GLU A 333 6.66 1.19 1.78
C GLU A 333 5.74 1.85 2.83
N ILE A 334 5.58 1.23 4.01
CA ILE A 334 4.88 1.86 5.13
C ILE A 334 5.72 2.92 5.85
N THR A 335 7.04 2.91 5.72
CA THR A 335 7.96 3.92 6.30
C THR A 335 8.38 4.98 5.28
N GLY A 336 8.14 4.76 3.99
CA GLY A 336 8.41 5.70 2.89
C GLY A 336 8.49 4.98 1.53
N ILE A 337 8.30 5.70 0.42
CA ILE A 337 8.32 5.09 -0.93
C ILE A 337 9.76 5.04 -1.48
N GLY A 338 10.55 4.07 -1.00
CA GLY A 338 11.96 3.91 -1.38
C GLY A 338 12.25 2.84 -2.45
N GLY A 339 11.24 2.07 -2.85
CA GLY A 339 11.39 0.93 -3.76
C GLY A 339 12.08 -0.29 -3.11
N VAL A 340 12.31 -1.32 -3.93
CA VAL A 340 12.76 -2.65 -3.45
C VAL A 340 14.07 -2.63 -2.65
N ASP A 341 15.05 -1.83 -3.06
CA ASP A 341 16.35 -1.79 -2.39
C ASP A 341 16.27 -1.19 -0.98
N ALA A 342 15.48 -0.12 -0.81
CA ALA A 342 15.18 0.45 0.50
C ALA A 342 14.40 -0.56 1.34
N ALA A 343 13.37 -1.17 0.78
CA ALA A 343 12.53 -2.15 1.47
C ALA A 343 13.36 -3.34 2.01
N LEU A 344 14.28 -3.88 1.21
CA LEU A 344 15.20 -4.94 1.64
C LEU A 344 16.13 -4.44 2.76
N ALA A 345 16.73 -3.26 2.60
CA ALA A 345 17.63 -2.70 3.59
C ALA A 345 16.93 -2.45 4.94
N GLU A 346 15.76 -1.82 4.91
CA GLU A 346 14.91 -1.59 6.08
C GLU A 346 14.45 -2.92 6.71
N GLY A 347 14.05 -3.90 5.90
CA GLY A 347 13.66 -5.22 6.35
C GLY A 347 14.78 -5.89 7.16
N ALA A 348 16.02 -5.87 6.64
CA ALA A 348 17.17 -6.42 7.34
C ALA A 348 17.40 -5.76 8.72
N ILE A 349 17.26 -4.44 8.79
CA ILE A 349 17.46 -3.68 10.03
C ILE A 349 16.33 -3.97 11.03
N ALA A 350 15.07 -3.95 10.57
CA ALA A 350 13.90 -4.23 11.40
C ALA A 350 13.92 -5.66 11.95
N GLY A 351 14.24 -6.66 11.12
CA GLY A 351 14.34 -8.05 11.53
C GLY A 351 15.44 -8.29 12.56
N HIS A 352 16.63 -7.71 12.33
CA HIS A 352 17.74 -7.76 13.28
C HIS A 352 17.36 -7.14 14.64
N ALA A 353 16.74 -5.96 14.62
CA ALA A 353 16.34 -5.27 15.85
C ALA A 353 15.20 -6.01 16.58
N ALA A 354 14.24 -6.56 15.84
CA ALA A 354 13.14 -7.37 16.37
C ALA A 354 13.61 -8.66 17.04
N ALA A 355 14.68 -9.28 16.52
CA ALA A 355 15.31 -10.44 17.15
C ALA A 355 16.21 -10.10 18.35
N GLY A 356 16.39 -8.82 18.70
CA GLY A 356 17.21 -8.39 19.84
C GLY A 356 18.66 -8.08 19.50
N GLY A 357 18.97 -7.92 18.21
CA GLY A 357 20.28 -7.52 17.76
C GLY A 357 20.68 -6.14 18.26
N LEU A 358 21.98 -5.98 18.55
CA LEU A 358 22.54 -4.71 19.02
C LEU A 358 22.57 -3.66 17.91
N PRO A 359 22.30 -2.38 18.22
CA PRO A 359 22.49 -1.27 17.28
C PRO A 359 23.94 -1.21 16.76
N GLY A 360 24.13 -0.84 15.49
CA GLY A 360 25.46 -0.69 14.88
C GLY A 360 26.25 -1.99 14.67
N ALA A 361 25.63 -3.16 14.92
CA ALA A 361 26.26 -4.47 14.71
C ALA A 361 26.79 -4.59 13.27
N SER A 362 27.94 -5.27 13.11
CA SER A 362 28.62 -5.40 11.83
C SER A 362 27.76 -6.02 10.73
N GLY A 363 26.89 -6.97 11.10
CA GLY A 363 25.97 -7.64 10.19
C GLY A 363 24.95 -6.73 9.49
N ILE A 364 24.63 -5.55 10.06
CA ILE A 364 23.61 -4.64 9.51
C ILE A 364 24.18 -3.33 8.94
N ARG A 365 25.49 -3.07 9.06
CA ARG A 365 26.08 -1.80 8.58
C ARG A 365 25.87 -1.56 7.08
N ALA A 366 25.98 -2.61 6.27
CA ALA A 366 25.73 -2.52 4.84
C ALA A 366 24.26 -2.19 4.54
N ALA A 367 23.31 -2.77 5.30
CA ALA A 367 21.89 -2.47 5.16
C ALA A 367 21.61 -1.00 5.53
N VAL A 368 22.16 -0.51 6.65
CA VAL A 368 22.06 0.91 7.07
C VAL A 368 22.52 1.85 5.96
N SER A 369 23.73 1.64 5.43
CA SER A 369 24.27 2.48 4.35
C SER A 369 23.44 2.43 3.07
N ARG A 370 22.93 1.25 2.70
CA ARG A 370 22.05 1.09 1.53
C ARG A 370 20.72 1.82 1.75
N ARG A 371 20.05 1.62 2.88
CA ARG A 371 18.81 2.34 3.20
C ARG A 371 19.01 3.85 3.07
N ASP A 372 20.03 4.40 3.71
CA ASP A 372 20.25 5.85 3.70
C ASP A 372 20.48 6.39 2.27
N THR A 373 21.16 5.62 1.43
CA THR A 373 21.34 5.94 0.00
C THR A 373 20.01 5.96 -0.76
N PHE A 374 19.17 4.94 -0.57
CA PHE A 374 17.90 4.82 -1.30
C PHE A 374 16.80 5.73 -0.75
N LEU A 375 16.81 6.10 0.53
CA LEU A 375 15.93 7.13 1.08
C LEU A 375 16.29 8.52 0.50
N ALA A 376 17.57 8.86 0.40
CA ALA A 376 17.99 10.10 -0.25
C ALA A 376 17.61 10.15 -1.75
N PHE A 377 17.53 8.98 -2.40
CA PHE A 377 17.02 8.85 -3.76
C PHE A 377 15.49 9.02 -3.81
N ALA A 378 14.75 8.39 -2.89
CA ALA A 378 13.30 8.51 -2.76
C ALA A 378 12.86 9.98 -2.58
N ASP A 379 13.56 10.75 -1.74
CA ASP A 379 13.28 12.17 -1.55
C ASP A 379 13.38 12.99 -2.84
N ARG A 380 14.25 12.58 -3.77
CA ARG A 380 14.37 13.24 -5.09
C ARG A 380 13.22 12.87 -6.00
N LEU A 381 12.83 11.61 -5.99
CA LEU A 381 11.66 11.13 -6.72
C LEU A 381 10.42 11.89 -6.27
N GLU A 382 10.21 12.03 -4.95
CA GLU A 382 9.09 12.80 -4.42
C GLU A 382 9.17 14.28 -4.83
N ARG A 383 10.35 14.92 -4.74
CA ARG A 383 10.50 16.32 -5.19
C ARG A 383 10.22 16.52 -6.68
N ALA A 384 10.57 15.57 -7.53
CA ALA A 384 10.32 15.63 -8.97
C ALA A 384 8.86 15.31 -9.30
N HIS A 385 8.35 14.20 -8.77
CA HIS A 385 7.16 13.51 -9.25
C HIS A 385 5.98 13.52 -8.27
N GLY A 386 6.15 14.10 -7.08
CA GLY A 386 5.10 14.23 -6.08
C GLY A 386 3.90 15.02 -6.59
N ILE A 387 2.73 14.65 -6.08
CA ILE A 387 1.41 15.19 -6.46
C ILE A 387 1.35 16.70 -6.22
N ARG A 388 0.73 17.44 -7.16
CA ARG A 388 0.61 18.91 -7.14
C ARG A 388 -0.84 19.35 -7.06
N ALA A 389 -1.11 20.44 -6.34
CA ALA A 389 -2.46 20.83 -5.91
C ALA A 389 -3.45 21.12 -7.07
N GLY A 390 -2.95 21.55 -8.23
CA GLY A 390 -3.74 21.87 -9.42
C GLY A 390 -4.40 20.65 -10.08
N TRP A 391 -4.06 19.43 -9.65
CA TRP A 391 -4.70 18.21 -10.15
C TRP A 391 -6.23 18.25 -10.04
N SER A 392 -6.77 18.91 -9.02
CA SER A 392 -8.23 18.96 -8.83
C SER A 392 -8.97 19.88 -9.82
N ASP A 393 -8.26 20.62 -10.67
CA ASP A 393 -8.84 21.51 -11.69
C ASP A 393 -9.43 20.76 -12.89
N TRP A 394 -9.12 19.48 -13.09
CA TRP A 394 -9.74 18.65 -14.12
C TRP A 394 -11.03 17.94 -13.65
N LEU A 395 -11.48 18.21 -12.42
CA LEU A 395 -12.69 17.59 -11.90
C LEU A 395 -13.94 18.37 -12.30
N ASP A 396 -14.90 17.65 -12.85
CA ASP A 396 -16.28 18.12 -13.01
C ASP A 396 -17.12 17.73 -11.78
N ASP A 397 -18.25 18.41 -11.56
CA ASP A 397 -19.15 18.12 -10.44
C ASP A 397 -19.60 16.65 -10.43
N ASP A 398 -19.86 16.06 -11.60
CA ASP A 398 -20.30 14.66 -11.74
C ASP A 398 -19.13 13.65 -11.61
N THR A 399 -17.90 14.10 -11.35
CA THR A 399 -16.76 13.20 -11.20
C THR A 399 -16.90 12.39 -9.92
N THR A 400 -17.07 11.06 -10.03
CA THR A 400 -17.08 10.17 -8.87
C THR A 400 -15.76 10.32 -8.09
N ILE A 401 -15.78 10.58 -6.80
CA ILE A 401 -14.59 10.62 -5.93
C ILE A 401 -14.53 9.44 -4.97
N CYS A 402 -15.66 8.78 -4.72
CA CYS A 402 -15.74 7.55 -3.93
C CYS A 402 -16.53 6.47 -4.68
N ARG A 403 -15.83 5.60 -5.42
CA ARG A 403 -16.45 4.52 -6.23
C ARG A 403 -17.30 3.54 -5.42
N CYS A 404 -16.95 3.26 -4.16
CA CYS A 404 -17.71 2.28 -3.36
C CYS A 404 -19.07 2.81 -2.87
N GLU A 405 -19.23 4.13 -2.81
CA GLU A 405 -20.43 4.80 -2.28
C GLU A 405 -21.03 5.74 -3.32
N GLU A 406 -20.52 5.68 -4.57
CA GLU A 406 -20.98 6.44 -5.73
C GLU A 406 -21.09 7.95 -5.45
N VAL A 407 -20.15 8.49 -4.67
CA VAL A 407 -20.14 9.92 -4.30
C VAL A 407 -19.39 10.70 -5.35
N ASP A 408 -20.05 11.69 -5.96
CA ASP A 408 -19.47 12.64 -6.89
C ASP A 408 -18.86 13.88 -6.19
N TYR A 409 -18.06 14.64 -6.94
CA TYR A 409 -17.32 15.80 -6.43
C TYR A 409 -18.26 16.97 -6.07
N GLY A 410 -19.30 17.20 -6.88
CA GLY A 410 -20.30 18.23 -6.67
C GLY A 410 -21.05 18.03 -5.36
N SER A 411 -21.48 16.80 -5.08
CA SER A 411 -22.15 16.37 -3.85
C SER A 411 -21.27 16.63 -2.62
N LEU A 412 -19.97 16.35 -2.71
CA LEU A 412 -19.01 16.68 -1.64
C LEU A 412 -18.96 18.19 -1.40
N ARG A 413 -18.80 19.00 -2.46
CA ARG A 413 -18.76 20.46 -2.41
C ARG A 413 -20.04 21.05 -1.82
N THR A 414 -21.19 20.71 -2.40
CA THR A 414 -22.51 21.18 -1.96
C THR A 414 -22.77 20.82 -0.51
N THR A 415 -22.45 19.59 -0.09
CA THR A 415 -22.61 19.16 1.31
C THR A 415 -21.70 19.95 2.25
N ALA A 416 -20.42 20.11 1.89
CA ALA A 416 -19.46 20.87 2.70
C ALA A 416 -19.90 22.32 2.89
N THR A 417 -20.36 22.98 1.82
CA THR A 417 -20.91 24.34 1.89
C THR A 417 -22.19 24.39 2.72
N ALA A 418 -23.15 23.50 2.48
CA ALA A 418 -24.46 23.52 3.14
C ALA A 418 -24.39 23.23 4.64
N THR A 419 -23.44 22.40 5.06
CA THR A 419 -23.28 22.01 6.47
C THR A 419 -22.30 22.89 7.23
N CYS A 420 -21.61 23.81 6.54
CA CYS A 420 -20.42 24.50 7.05
C CYS A 420 -19.42 23.52 7.71
N ALA A 421 -19.41 22.25 7.26
CA ALA A 421 -18.67 21.20 7.93
C ALA A 421 -17.19 21.37 7.63
N THR A 422 -16.42 21.57 8.69
CA THR A 422 -14.97 21.65 8.68
C THR A 422 -14.32 20.37 9.24
N GLY A 423 -15.10 19.30 9.42
CA GLY A 423 -14.61 18.04 10.01
C GLY A 423 -14.81 16.85 9.07
N LEU A 424 -13.78 16.02 8.93
CA LEU A 424 -13.82 14.83 8.07
C LEU A 424 -14.92 13.88 8.55
N ARG A 425 -15.10 13.72 9.86
CA ARG A 425 -16.14 12.82 10.41
C ARG A 425 -17.54 13.22 9.94
N SER A 426 -17.89 14.49 10.08
CA SER A 426 -19.22 14.99 9.69
C SER A 426 -19.43 14.80 8.19
N LEU A 427 -18.42 15.12 7.39
CA LEU A 427 -18.49 14.98 5.93
C LEU A 427 -18.60 13.51 5.49
N LYS A 428 -17.88 12.60 6.13
CA LYS A 428 -18.04 11.15 5.89
C LYS A 428 -19.44 10.67 6.23
N LEU A 429 -20.05 11.15 7.32
CA LEU A 429 -21.42 10.74 7.71
C LEU A 429 -22.49 11.32 6.79
N SER A 430 -22.30 12.55 6.31
CA SER A 430 -23.28 13.23 5.44
C SER A 430 -23.19 12.77 3.98
N THR A 431 -21.98 12.49 3.48
CA THR A 431 -21.76 12.11 2.07
C THR A 431 -21.56 10.62 1.86
N ARG A 432 -21.26 9.87 2.93
CA ARG A 432 -20.79 8.47 2.88
C ARG A 432 -19.41 8.27 2.24
N ALA A 433 -18.73 9.33 1.79
CA ALA A 433 -17.41 9.22 1.16
C ALA A 433 -16.40 8.50 2.07
N GLY A 434 -15.84 7.39 1.59
CA GLY A 434 -14.91 6.57 2.35
C GLY A 434 -15.54 5.68 3.43
N LEU A 435 -16.85 5.40 3.35
CA LEU A 435 -17.54 4.42 4.20
C LEU A 435 -17.86 3.08 3.52
N GLY A 436 -17.59 2.95 2.22
CA GLY A 436 -17.85 1.70 1.48
C GLY A 436 -16.91 0.55 1.85
N ILE A 437 -16.93 -0.54 1.08
CA ILE A 437 -16.18 -1.78 1.41
C ILE A 437 -14.65 -1.58 1.48
N CYS A 438 -14.09 -0.67 0.68
CA CYS A 438 -12.68 -0.30 0.78
C CYS A 438 -12.37 0.54 2.04
N GLN A 439 -13.40 0.99 2.75
CA GLN A 439 -13.36 1.82 3.96
C GLN A 439 -12.59 3.14 3.78
N GLY A 440 -12.35 3.58 2.54
CA GLY A 440 -11.56 4.76 2.21
C GLY A 440 -10.08 4.52 1.87
N ARG A 441 -9.64 3.26 1.65
CA ARG A 441 -8.25 2.97 1.24
C ARG A 441 -7.87 3.65 -0.06
N MET A 442 -8.83 3.74 -0.98
CA MET A 442 -8.62 4.33 -2.31
C MET A 442 -8.91 5.84 -2.31
N CYS A 443 -10.07 6.25 -1.80
CA CYS A 443 -10.53 7.63 -1.87
C CYS A 443 -10.14 8.50 -0.68
N GLY A 444 -9.74 7.93 0.47
CA GLY A 444 -9.63 8.63 1.75
C GLY A 444 -8.75 9.88 1.70
N ARG A 445 -7.50 9.73 1.25
CA ARG A 445 -6.59 10.88 1.07
C ARG A 445 -7.09 11.88 0.02
N THR A 446 -7.75 11.40 -1.04
CA THR A 446 -8.32 12.29 -2.09
C THR A 446 -9.45 13.14 -1.52
N VAL A 447 -10.35 12.51 -0.76
CA VAL A 447 -11.44 13.20 -0.08
C VAL A 447 -10.89 14.21 0.92
N GLU A 448 -9.88 13.84 1.72
CA GLU A 448 -9.20 14.79 2.62
C GLU A 448 -8.65 16.01 1.86
N GLU A 449 -7.88 15.79 0.78
CA GLU A 449 -7.30 16.87 -0.04
C GLU A 449 -8.37 17.77 -0.67
N LEU A 450 -9.43 17.19 -1.24
CA LEU A 450 -10.53 17.95 -1.84
C LEU A 450 -11.30 18.76 -0.80
N LEU A 451 -11.52 18.22 0.40
CA LEU A 451 -12.17 18.95 1.48
C LEU A 451 -11.31 20.12 1.97
N HIS A 452 -10.00 19.95 2.06
CA HIS A 452 -9.09 21.06 2.38
C HIS A 452 -9.17 22.18 1.34
N ARG A 453 -9.28 21.83 0.05
CA ARG A 453 -9.47 22.80 -1.03
C ARG A 453 -10.80 23.55 -0.88
N VAL A 454 -11.91 22.84 -0.69
CA VAL A 454 -13.25 23.46 -0.52
C VAL A 454 -13.31 24.37 0.70
N ALA A 455 -12.67 23.95 1.81
CA ALA A 455 -12.56 24.79 3.01
C ALA A 455 -11.75 26.07 2.75
N SER A 456 -10.64 25.94 2.01
CA SER A 456 -9.77 27.08 1.66
C SER A 456 -10.46 28.08 0.73
N GLU A 457 -11.22 27.60 -0.25
CA GLU A 457 -12.07 28.43 -1.13
C GLU A 457 -13.15 29.21 -0.35
N SER A 458 -13.60 28.66 0.78
CA SER A 458 -14.60 29.28 1.67
C SER A 458 -13.98 30.13 2.79
N GLY A 459 -12.65 30.35 2.79
CA GLY A 459 -11.94 31.14 3.80
C GLY A 459 -11.71 30.44 5.15
N GLY A 460 -11.89 29.12 5.22
CA GLY A 460 -11.67 28.30 6.41
C GLY A 460 -10.24 27.74 6.51
N SER A 461 -9.80 27.37 7.72
CA SER A 461 -8.43 26.91 8.00
C SER A 461 -8.20 25.39 7.83
N GLY A 462 -9.05 24.69 7.06
CA GLY A 462 -8.96 23.24 6.84
C GLY A 462 -9.71 22.37 7.85
N LEU A 463 -9.40 21.07 7.88
CA LEU A 463 -10.07 20.07 8.74
C LEU A 463 -9.73 20.26 10.23
N ILE A 464 -10.73 20.43 11.10
CA ILE A 464 -10.53 20.80 12.52
C ILE A 464 -10.70 19.65 13.52
N ASP A 465 -11.18 18.48 13.09
CA ASP A 465 -11.63 17.41 14.01
C ASP A 465 -10.54 16.39 14.37
N GLY A 466 -9.32 16.52 13.83
CA GLY A 466 -8.21 15.59 14.07
C GLY A 466 -8.50 14.16 13.61
N VAL A 467 -9.54 13.96 12.78
CA VAL A 467 -9.94 12.66 12.26
C VAL A 467 -9.21 12.41 10.94
N SER A 468 -8.72 11.18 10.79
CA SER A 468 -8.04 10.71 9.59
C SER A 468 -8.80 9.53 8.98
N SER A 469 -8.77 9.42 7.66
CA SER A 469 -9.29 8.28 6.91
C SER A 469 -8.49 6.98 7.09
N ASP A 470 -7.32 7.03 7.76
CA ASP A 470 -6.48 5.86 8.01
C ASP A 470 -6.96 5.05 9.22
N ARG A 471 -7.69 5.66 10.16
CA ARG A 471 -8.14 4.97 11.38
C ARG A 471 -9.29 4.02 11.07
N ARG A 472 -9.01 2.72 11.12
CA ARG A 472 -9.99 1.63 11.01
C ARG A 472 -9.80 0.65 12.17
N PRO A 473 -10.82 0.41 13.01
CA PRO A 473 -10.72 -0.58 14.08
C PRO A 473 -10.46 -2.01 13.58
N ILE A 474 -10.98 -2.32 12.39
CA ILE A 474 -10.82 -3.62 11.73
C ILE A 474 -9.97 -3.41 10.47
N ALA A 475 -8.82 -4.09 10.40
CA ALA A 475 -7.86 -3.91 9.33
C ALA A 475 -8.30 -4.56 8.01
N SER A 476 -9.09 -5.63 8.08
CA SER A 476 -9.62 -6.36 6.93
C SER A 476 -11.04 -6.87 7.20
N PRO A 477 -11.97 -6.79 6.23
CA PRO A 477 -13.32 -7.31 6.41
C PRO A 477 -13.34 -8.79 6.80
N LEU A 478 -14.24 -9.15 7.71
CA LEU A 478 -14.53 -10.52 8.11
C LEU A 478 -16.03 -10.72 8.20
N ARG A 479 -16.47 -11.97 8.01
CA ARG A 479 -17.86 -12.37 8.16
C ARG A 479 -18.20 -12.47 9.64
N ILE A 480 -19.42 -12.10 10.00
CA ILE A 480 -19.91 -12.21 11.40
C ILE A 480 -19.81 -13.66 11.90
N GLY A 481 -20.08 -14.65 11.03
CA GLY A 481 -19.96 -16.06 11.37
C GLY A 481 -18.54 -16.49 11.78
N GLU A 482 -17.51 -15.90 11.16
CA GLU A 482 -16.11 -16.19 11.49
C GLU A 482 -15.73 -15.63 12.86
N LEU A 483 -16.26 -14.46 13.21
CA LEU A 483 -16.09 -13.89 14.54
C LEU A 483 -16.84 -14.70 15.60
N ALA A 484 -18.07 -15.12 15.30
CA ALA A 484 -18.88 -15.94 16.20
C ALA A 484 -18.25 -17.31 16.47
N ALA A 485 -17.65 -17.95 15.46
CA ALA A 485 -16.95 -19.22 15.60
C ALA A 485 -15.70 -19.15 16.49
N GLN A 486 -15.14 -17.94 16.69
CA GLN A 486 -14.00 -17.70 17.57
C GLN A 486 -14.40 -17.49 19.03
N ALA A 487 -15.69 -17.28 19.32
CA ALA A 487 -16.16 -17.14 20.69
C ALA A 487 -16.08 -18.50 21.41
N PRO A 488 -15.52 -18.58 22.63
CA PRO A 488 -15.67 -19.79 23.44
C PRO A 488 -17.16 -20.07 23.60
N GLY A 489 -17.56 -21.32 23.35
CA GLY A 489 -18.96 -21.72 23.27
C GLY A 489 -19.78 -21.10 24.40
N HIS A 490 -20.72 -20.23 24.04
CA HIS A 490 -21.67 -19.69 25.01
C HIS A 490 -22.45 -20.88 25.56
N PRO A 491 -22.60 -21.05 26.89
CA PRO A 491 -23.57 -22.01 27.39
C PRO A 491 -24.93 -21.63 26.78
N PRO A 492 -25.74 -22.62 26.36
CA PRO A 492 -27.04 -22.33 25.76
C PRO A 492 -27.81 -21.38 26.68
N HIS A 493 -28.33 -20.31 26.10
CA HIS A 493 -29.14 -19.33 26.82
C HIS A 493 -30.36 -20.07 27.38
N GLU A 494 -30.35 -20.35 28.68
CA GLU A 494 -31.53 -20.87 29.37
C GLU A 494 -32.61 -19.77 29.26
N PRO A 495 -33.76 -20.03 28.61
CA PRO A 495 -34.82 -19.04 28.56
C PRO A 495 -35.21 -18.68 30.01
N PRO A 496 -35.48 -17.40 30.31
CA PRO A 496 -35.86 -17.00 31.66
C PRO A 496 -37.04 -17.86 32.11
N SER A 497 -36.88 -18.52 33.26
CA SER A 497 -37.92 -19.33 33.86
C SER A 497 -39.18 -18.48 33.98
N THR A 498 -40.22 -18.91 33.26
CA THR A 498 -41.52 -18.27 33.35
C THR A 498 -41.97 -18.41 34.79
N PRO A 499 -42.24 -17.31 35.53
CA PRO A 499 -42.74 -17.43 36.89
C PRO A 499 -44.07 -18.17 36.81
N THR A 500 -44.10 -19.37 37.39
CA THR A 500 -45.32 -20.14 37.56
C THR A 500 -46.27 -19.27 38.37
N ALA A 501 -47.34 -18.80 37.73
CA ALA A 501 -48.39 -18.10 38.42
C ALA A 501 -49.05 -19.09 39.38
N GLU A 502 -48.69 -19.02 40.67
CA GLU A 502 -49.49 -19.63 41.72
C GLU A 502 -50.84 -18.92 41.73
N HIS A 503 -51.88 -19.60 41.28
CA HIS A 503 -53.26 -19.25 41.59
C HIS A 503 -53.53 -19.62 43.05
N PRO A 504 -53.86 -18.65 43.93
CA PRO A 504 -54.43 -18.97 45.22
C PRO A 504 -55.89 -19.37 45.02
N GLY A 505 -56.22 -20.61 45.41
CA GLY A 505 -57.59 -21.06 45.62
C GLY A 505 -58.16 -20.58 46.94
#